data_AF-A0A955VP51-F1
#
_entry.id   AF-A0A955VP51-F1
#
_cell.length_a   1.000
_cell.length_b   1.000
_cell.length_c   1.000
_cell.angle_alpha   90.00
_cell.angle_beta   90.00
_cell.angle_gamma   90.00
#
_symmetry.space_group_name_H-M   'P 1'
#
loop_
_entity.id
_entity.type
_entity.pdbx_description
1 polymer ?
#
loop_
_entity_poly.entity_id
_entity_poly.type
_entity_poly.pdbx_seq_one_letter_code
_entity_poly.pdbx_strand_id
1 'polypeptide(L)'
;MTTTLTLYLVDVDRLAADPLYSDPNGLGEIDRQRAERLLDDTLRARFIAGRYALFAILGQRYPALRTSARGKPLLERPTEALSWSHSGGRLLVGCASSPLEAERSDRGETPSTAIALGVDIEDASVERPLERLAKRYFPAAEHEALRALQGQTRQRAFYELFTRKEALAKLDDRPLGSLLGEASFDRLDGSWRYRRVLASESAAGELAGHDAERPIALRGLRIDGCYEIAVALRAEAAAEALASWRLVRFEG
;
A
#
# COMPACT_ATOMS: atom_id res chain seq x y z
N MET A 1 7.40 7.48 22.95
CA MET A 1 6.67 6.25 22.55
C MET A 1 6.96 5.95 21.08
N THR A 2 6.91 4.68 20.64
CA THR A 2 7.31 4.28 19.27
C THR A 2 6.13 4.35 18.28
N THR A 3 6.44 4.49 16.99
CA THR A 3 5.45 4.37 15.91
C THR A 3 4.89 2.95 15.88
N THR A 4 3.56 2.82 15.84
CA THR A 4 2.87 1.54 15.73
C THR A 4 2.36 1.31 14.32
N LEU A 5 2.43 0.06 13.84
CA LEU A 5 1.93 -0.36 12.53
C LEU A 5 1.12 -1.65 12.69
N THR A 6 -0.13 -1.62 12.25
CA THR A 6 -1.01 -2.79 12.16
C THR A 6 -1.44 -2.98 10.72
N LEU A 7 -1.28 -4.20 10.20
CA LEU A 7 -1.87 -4.61 8.94
C LEU A 7 -3.03 -5.57 9.21
N TYR A 8 -4.16 -5.34 8.57
CA TYR A 8 -5.29 -6.24 8.53
C TYR A 8 -5.30 -6.95 7.18
N LEU A 9 -5.36 -8.27 7.21
CA LEU A 9 -5.55 -9.10 6.04
C LEU A 9 -6.97 -9.67 6.08
N VAL A 10 -7.71 -9.45 5.00
CA VAL A 10 -9.10 -9.86 4.84
C VAL A 10 -9.18 -10.91 3.74
N ASP A 11 -9.86 -12.02 4.01
CA ASP A 11 -10.30 -12.97 2.98
C ASP A 11 -11.64 -12.50 2.42
N VAL A 12 -11.60 -11.74 1.32
CA VAL A 12 -12.83 -11.16 0.74
C VAL A 12 -13.67 -12.18 0.01
N ASP A 13 -13.10 -13.31 -0.42
CA ASP A 13 -13.87 -14.41 -1.01
C ASP A 13 -14.75 -15.06 0.04
N ARG A 14 -14.20 -15.28 1.24
CA ARG A 14 -14.98 -15.78 2.37
C ARG A 14 -16.07 -14.78 2.79
N LEU A 15 -15.74 -13.50 2.94
CA LEU A 15 -16.73 -12.50 3.35
C LEU A 15 -17.83 -12.34 2.29
N ALA A 16 -17.49 -12.35 1.00
CA ALA A 16 -18.47 -12.22 -0.08
C ALA A 16 -19.51 -13.35 -0.10
N ALA A 17 -19.24 -14.50 0.53
CA ALA A 17 -20.20 -15.59 0.69
C ALA A 17 -21.23 -15.32 1.81
N ASP A 18 -21.00 -14.35 2.68
CA ASP A 18 -21.92 -13.96 3.75
C ASP A 18 -22.88 -12.85 3.25
N PRO A 19 -24.21 -13.03 3.38
CA PRO A 19 -25.20 -12.02 3.00
C PRO A 19 -24.92 -10.63 3.56
N LEU A 20 -24.38 -10.51 4.78
CA LEU A 20 -24.07 -9.24 5.43
C LEU A 20 -23.03 -8.40 4.68
N TYR A 21 -22.15 -9.04 3.89
CA TYR A 21 -21.05 -8.38 3.17
C TYR A 21 -21.26 -8.41 1.65
N SER A 22 -22.45 -8.79 1.18
CA SER A 22 -22.76 -8.97 -0.25
C SER A 22 -23.81 -8.00 -0.80
N ASP A 23 -24.59 -7.35 0.07
CA ASP A 23 -25.63 -6.41 -0.33
C ASP A 23 -25.05 -5.03 -0.68
N PRO A 24 -25.11 -4.56 -1.93
CA PRO A 24 -24.61 -3.24 -2.29
C PRO A 24 -25.41 -2.09 -1.68
N ASN A 25 -26.62 -2.33 -1.17
CA ASN A 25 -27.50 -1.27 -0.63
C ASN A 25 -27.05 -0.71 0.71
N GLY A 26 -26.20 -1.42 1.47
CA GLY A 26 -25.59 -0.86 2.68
C GLY A 26 -24.30 -0.09 2.42
N LEU A 27 -23.87 0.05 1.15
CA LEU A 27 -22.77 0.93 0.77
C LEU A 27 -23.25 2.35 0.52
N GLY A 28 -22.36 3.32 0.74
CA GLY A 28 -22.59 4.70 0.30
C GLY A 28 -22.68 4.81 -1.22
N GLU A 29 -23.37 5.85 -1.71
CA GLU A 29 -23.72 6.05 -3.12
C GLU A 29 -22.56 5.86 -4.11
N ILE A 30 -21.38 6.42 -3.81
CA ILE A 30 -20.20 6.34 -4.67
C ILE A 30 -19.73 4.88 -4.82
N ASP A 31 -19.69 4.12 -3.74
CA ASP A 31 -19.23 2.74 -3.77
C ASP A 31 -20.30 1.83 -4.37
N ARG A 32 -21.58 2.10 -4.13
CA ARG A 32 -22.70 1.41 -4.79
C ARG A 32 -22.62 1.56 -6.32
N GLN A 33 -22.45 2.80 -6.82
CA GLN A 33 -22.29 3.04 -8.27
C GLN A 33 -21.04 2.38 -8.84
N ARG A 34 -19.95 2.28 -8.07
CA ARG A 34 -18.75 1.54 -8.50
C ARG A 34 -19.02 0.05 -8.60
N ALA A 35 -19.71 -0.53 -7.62
CA ALA A 35 -20.08 -1.94 -7.62
C ALA A 35 -20.97 -2.26 -8.84
N GLU A 36 -21.95 -1.41 -9.15
CA GLU A 36 -22.86 -1.60 -10.29
C GLU A 36 -22.17 -1.58 -11.66
N ARG A 37 -21.03 -0.88 -11.78
CA ARG A 37 -20.24 -0.83 -13.01
C ARG A 37 -19.37 -2.08 -13.23
N LEU A 38 -19.20 -2.93 -12.21
CA LEU A 38 -18.44 -4.17 -12.33
C LEU A 38 -19.31 -5.23 -13.00
N LEU A 39 -18.93 -5.58 -14.23
CA LEU A 39 -19.61 -6.58 -15.05
C LEU A 39 -19.40 -8.01 -14.55
N ASP A 40 -18.23 -8.27 -13.94
CA ASP A 40 -17.91 -9.57 -13.38
C ASP A 40 -18.48 -9.69 -11.96
N ASP A 41 -19.36 -10.67 -11.76
CA ASP A 41 -20.06 -10.87 -10.49
C ASP A 41 -19.13 -11.20 -9.33
N THR A 42 -18.01 -11.91 -9.60
CA THR A 42 -17.02 -12.24 -8.58
C THR A 42 -16.24 -11.00 -8.17
N LEU A 43 -15.80 -10.17 -9.13
CA LEU A 43 -15.15 -8.90 -8.84
C LEU A 43 -16.09 -7.94 -8.12
N ARG A 44 -17.38 -7.93 -8.49
CA ARG A 44 -18.40 -7.12 -7.81
C ARG A 44 -18.59 -7.57 -6.36
N ALA A 45 -18.74 -8.86 -6.11
CA ALA A 45 -18.92 -9.39 -4.76
C ALA A 45 -17.69 -9.12 -3.88
N ARG A 46 -16.48 -9.36 -4.39
CA ARG A 46 -15.21 -9.03 -3.71
C ARG A 46 -15.10 -7.54 -3.39
N PHE A 47 -15.47 -6.67 -4.33
CA PHE A 47 -15.46 -5.23 -4.12
C PHE A 47 -16.39 -4.84 -2.97
N ILE A 48 -17.64 -5.32 -2.98
CA ILE A 48 -18.62 -5.01 -1.93
C ILE A 48 -18.11 -5.51 -0.56
N ALA A 49 -17.70 -6.77 -0.47
CA ALA A 49 -17.19 -7.36 0.77
C ALA A 49 -15.94 -6.62 1.29
N GLY A 50 -15.03 -6.25 0.39
CA GLY A 50 -13.86 -5.46 0.71
C GLY A 50 -14.20 -4.07 1.26
N ARG A 51 -15.24 -3.40 0.73
CA ARG A 51 -15.70 -2.11 1.27
C ARG A 51 -16.29 -2.26 2.66
N TYR A 52 -17.13 -3.27 2.91
CA TYR A 52 -17.64 -3.54 4.26
C TYR A 52 -16.53 -3.84 5.25
N ALA A 53 -15.58 -4.72 4.90
CA ALA A 53 -14.44 -5.02 5.76
C ALA A 53 -13.59 -3.78 6.06
N LEU A 54 -13.32 -2.95 5.04
CA LEU A 54 -12.62 -1.68 5.22
C LEU A 54 -13.38 -0.78 6.20
N PHE A 55 -14.70 -0.61 6.04
CA PHE A 55 -15.49 0.22 6.95
C PHE A 55 -15.60 -0.38 8.35
N ALA A 56 -15.64 -1.70 8.53
CA ALA A 56 -15.62 -2.33 9.83
C ALA A 56 -14.28 -2.07 10.56
N ILE A 57 -13.16 -2.28 9.87
CA ILE A 57 -11.81 -2.03 10.40
C ILE A 57 -11.63 -0.55 10.74
N LEU A 58 -12.02 0.34 9.81
CA LEU A 58 -11.85 1.77 10.00
C LEU A 58 -12.86 2.35 10.99
N GLY A 59 -14.10 1.88 11.01
CA GLY A 59 -15.17 2.36 11.89
C GLY A 59 -14.90 2.05 13.36
N GLN A 60 -14.29 0.89 13.66
CA GLN A 60 -13.80 0.58 15.01
C GLN A 60 -12.76 1.59 15.50
N ARG A 61 -11.95 2.14 14.58
CA ARG A 61 -10.87 3.07 14.89
C ARG A 61 -11.26 4.55 14.74
N TYR A 62 -12.21 4.84 13.86
CA TYR A 62 -12.62 6.15 13.38
C TYR A 62 -14.15 6.21 13.19
N PRO A 63 -14.94 6.28 14.27
CA PRO A 63 -16.40 6.25 14.19
C PRO A 63 -17.03 7.44 13.43
N ALA A 64 -16.27 8.48 13.11
CA ALA A 64 -16.69 9.66 12.35
C ALA A 64 -15.85 9.90 11.08
N LEU A 65 -15.37 8.83 10.43
CA LEU A 65 -14.51 8.95 9.26
C LEU A 65 -15.22 9.61 8.08
N ARG A 66 -14.69 10.74 7.62
CA ARG A 66 -15.17 11.41 6.41
C ARG A 66 -14.52 10.78 5.19
N THR A 67 -15.20 10.82 4.04
CA THR A 67 -14.63 10.39 2.76
C THR A 67 -14.55 11.55 1.79
N SER A 68 -13.50 11.59 0.97
CA SER A 68 -13.40 12.52 -0.15
C SER A 68 -14.45 12.23 -1.23
N ALA A 69 -14.58 13.13 -2.21
CA ALA A 69 -15.42 12.93 -3.39
C ALA A 69 -15.04 11.68 -4.23
N ARG A 70 -13.86 11.11 -4.01
CA ARG A 70 -13.40 9.86 -4.65
C ARG A 70 -13.55 8.62 -3.75
N GLY A 71 -14.18 8.75 -2.58
CA GLY A 71 -14.39 7.65 -1.62
C GLY A 71 -13.14 7.27 -0.82
N LYS A 72 -12.09 8.11 -0.81
CA LYS A 72 -10.88 7.94 0.03
C LYS A 72 -11.17 8.50 1.43
N PRO A 73 -11.11 7.71 2.50
CA PRO A 73 -11.01 8.19 3.88
C PRO A 73 -10.14 9.44 4.04
N LEU A 74 -10.70 10.47 4.68
CA LEU A 74 -9.99 11.67 5.09
C LEU A 74 -9.66 11.51 6.58
N LEU A 75 -8.37 11.41 6.88
CA LEU A 75 -7.87 11.48 8.25
C LEU A 75 -7.61 12.93 8.60
N GLU A 76 -8.24 13.42 9.66
CA GLU A 76 -8.02 14.78 10.17
C GLU A 76 -6.82 14.83 11.14
N ARG A 77 -6.06 13.74 11.28
CA ARG A 77 -4.96 13.59 12.25
C ARG A 77 -3.62 13.40 11.54
N PRO A 78 -2.65 14.32 11.70
CA PRO A 78 -1.31 14.20 11.11
C PRO A 78 -0.46 13.09 11.75
N THR A 79 -0.96 12.47 12.82
CA THR A 79 -0.30 11.44 13.62
C THR A 79 -0.69 10.02 13.21
N GLU A 80 -1.60 9.88 12.23
CA GLU A 80 -2.10 8.60 11.75
C GLU A 80 -2.05 8.53 10.22
N ALA A 81 -1.73 7.36 9.70
CA ALA A 81 -1.73 7.10 8.26
C ALA A 81 -2.47 5.80 7.95
N LEU A 82 -3.21 5.81 6.84
CA LEU A 82 -3.96 4.68 6.32
C LEU A 82 -3.57 4.40 4.87
N SER A 83 -3.51 3.13 4.52
CA SER A 83 -3.37 2.68 3.15
C SER A 83 -4.05 1.33 2.98
N TRP A 84 -4.55 1.02 1.80
CA TRP A 84 -5.10 -0.30 1.52
C TRP A 84 -4.86 -0.71 0.07
N SER A 85 -4.84 -2.01 -0.17
CA SER A 85 -4.74 -2.60 -1.50
C SER A 85 -5.51 -3.89 -1.57
N HIS A 86 -5.96 -4.27 -2.76
CA HIS A 86 -6.74 -5.47 -3.00
C HIS A 86 -6.25 -6.16 -4.27
N SER A 87 -6.02 -7.46 -4.18
CA SER A 87 -5.70 -8.30 -5.32
C SER A 87 -6.22 -9.71 -5.07
N GLY A 88 -6.71 -10.36 -6.12
CA GLY A 88 -7.36 -11.67 -6.01
C GLY A 88 -8.49 -11.68 -4.98
N GLY A 89 -8.45 -12.65 -4.07
CA GLY A 89 -9.39 -12.80 -2.95
C GLY A 89 -8.92 -12.17 -1.65
N ARG A 90 -8.01 -11.18 -1.68
CA ARG A 90 -7.42 -10.57 -0.48
C ARG A 90 -7.51 -9.05 -0.51
N LEU A 91 -7.86 -8.47 0.63
CA LEU A 91 -7.72 -7.04 0.94
C LEU A 91 -6.70 -6.88 2.06
N LEU A 92 -5.74 -6.00 1.87
CA LEU A 92 -4.77 -5.56 2.86
C LEU A 92 -5.10 -4.13 3.30
N VAL A 93 -5.24 -3.89 4.59
CA VAL A 93 -5.45 -2.54 5.16
C VAL A 93 -4.33 -2.27 6.17
N GLY A 94 -3.54 -1.23 5.94
CA GLY A 94 -2.51 -0.76 6.86
C GLY A 94 -2.96 0.46 7.64
N CYS A 95 -2.68 0.44 8.94
CA CYS A 95 -2.88 1.55 9.87
C CYS A 95 -1.59 1.82 10.64
N ALA A 96 -1.08 3.05 10.56
CA ALA A 96 0.08 3.49 11.31
C ALA A 96 -0.27 4.66 12.23
N SER A 97 0.36 4.74 13.40
CA SER A 97 0.21 5.84 14.34
C SER A 97 1.52 6.18 15.04
N SER A 98 1.85 7.47 15.13
CA SER A 98 3.01 8.01 15.85
C SER A 98 2.59 8.92 17.00
N PRO A 99 2.83 8.53 18.27
CA PRO A 99 2.53 9.39 19.43
C PRO A 99 3.45 10.63 19.51
N LEU A 100 4.68 10.54 18.98
CA LEU A 100 5.64 11.66 18.98
C LEU A 100 5.11 12.86 18.19
N GLU A 101 4.37 12.59 17.13
CA GLU A 101 3.71 13.64 16.33
C GLU A 101 2.56 14.30 17.09
N ALA A 102 1.88 13.55 17.98
CA ALA A 102 0.81 14.10 18.81
C ALA A 102 1.39 15.10 19.82
N GLU A 103 2.46 14.72 20.51
CA GLU A 103 3.12 15.58 21.49
C GLU A 103 3.67 16.89 20.89
N ARG A 104 4.22 16.84 19.67
CA ARG A 104 4.71 18.04 18.97
C ARG A 104 3.57 18.95 18.51
N SER A 105 2.49 18.35 17.98
CA SER A 105 1.28 19.09 17.61
C SER A 105 0.67 19.81 18.82
N ASP A 106 0.64 19.17 19.99
CA ASP A 106 0.14 19.77 21.24
C ASP A 106 1.02 20.93 21.73
N ARG A 107 2.32 20.93 21.41
CA ARG A 107 3.25 22.03 21.69
C ARG A 107 3.19 23.18 20.68
N GLY A 108 2.29 23.13 19.71
CA GLY A 108 2.17 24.15 18.65
C GLY A 108 3.33 24.12 17.65
N GLU A 109 4.16 23.07 17.66
CA GLU A 109 5.17 22.85 16.64
C GLU A 109 4.45 22.48 15.34
N THR A 110 4.76 23.18 14.25
CA THR A 110 4.18 22.85 12.94
C THR A 110 4.72 21.48 12.51
N PRO A 111 3.87 20.46 12.29
CA PRO A 111 4.34 19.16 11.80
C PRO A 111 5.01 19.37 10.44
N SER A 112 6.32 19.15 10.34
CA SER A 112 7.08 19.41 9.11
C SER A 112 6.77 18.41 7.99
N THR A 113 6.17 17.25 8.30
CA THR A 113 5.44 16.36 7.36
C THR A 113 4.77 15.23 8.14
N ALA A 114 3.46 15.00 8.01
CA ALA A 114 2.74 13.93 8.70
C ALA A 114 3.35 12.52 8.45
N ILE A 115 3.11 11.57 9.38
CA ILE A 115 3.38 10.14 9.12
C ILE A 115 2.70 9.73 7.80
N ALA A 116 3.38 8.93 6.98
CA ALA A 116 2.81 8.44 5.73
C ALA A 116 2.96 6.93 5.61
N LEU A 117 1.97 6.29 4.99
CA LEU A 117 1.91 4.84 4.83
C LEU A 117 1.46 4.50 3.41
N GLY A 118 2.15 3.54 2.78
CA GLY A 118 1.71 2.90 1.56
C GLY A 118 1.77 1.39 1.72
N VAL A 119 0.67 0.69 1.43
CA VAL A 119 0.63 -0.78 1.41
C VAL A 119 0.20 -1.27 0.05
N ASP A 120 0.74 -2.41 -0.36
CA ASP A 120 0.31 -3.09 -1.56
C ASP A 120 0.26 -4.61 -1.40
N ILE A 121 -0.64 -5.25 -2.15
CA ILE A 121 -0.80 -6.70 -2.23
C ILE A 121 -1.07 -7.11 -3.67
N GLU A 122 -0.37 -8.14 -4.16
CA GLU A 122 -0.61 -8.72 -5.47
C GLU A 122 -0.65 -10.25 -5.43
N ASP A 123 -1.67 -10.82 -6.08
CA ASP A 123 -1.74 -12.26 -6.34
C ASP A 123 -0.72 -12.65 -7.42
N ALA A 124 0.42 -13.16 -6.97
CA ALA A 124 1.48 -13.59 -7.87
C ALA A 124 1.19 -14.92 -8.56
N SER A 125 0.02 -15.56 -8.37
CA SER A 125 -0.41 -16.71 -9.16
C SER A 125 -0.97 -16.32 -10.54
N VAL A 126 -1.44 -15.07 -10.68
CA VAL A 126 -2.02 -14.58 -11.93
C VAL A 126 -0.92 -14.36 -12.98
N GLU A 127 -1.05 -15.04 -14.12
CA GLU A 127 -0.18 -14.81 -15.26
C GLU A 127 -0.49 -13.46 -15.91
N ARG A 128 0.56 -12.65 -16.09
CA ARG A 128 0.50 -11.36 -16.77
C ARG A 128 1.64 -11.29 -17.78
N PRO A 129 1.55 -10.39 -18.79
CA PRO A 129 2.63 -10.18 -19.74
C PRO A 129 3.78 -9.37 -19.09
N LEU A 130 4.47 -10.00 -18.13
CA LEU A 130 5.44 -9.38 -17.23
C LEU A 130 6.55 -8.65 -17.99
N GLU A 131 7.08 -9.29 -19.03
CA GLU A 131 8.13 -8.72 -19.88
C GLU A 131 7.70 -7.39 -20.50
N ARG A 132 6.47 -7.34 -21.02
CA ARG A 132 5.91 -6.14 -21.65
C ARG A 132 5.68 -5.03 -20.64
N LEU A 133 5.21 -5.38 -19.43
CA LEU A 133 4.99 -4.43 -18.35
C LEU A 133 6.32 -3.87 -17.82
N ALA A 134 7.28 -4.75 -17.52
CA ALA A 134 8.60 -4.36 -17.05
C ALA A 134 9.31 -3.44 -18.06
N LYS A 135 9.35 -3.83 -19.34
CA LYS A 135 9.96 -3.02 -20.41
C LYS A 135 9.31 -1.64 -20.55
N ARG A 136 8.00 -1.52 -20.31
CA ARG A 136 7.26 -0.27 -20.48
C ARG A 136 7.44 0.69 -19.30
N TYR A 137 7.52 0.16 -18.08
CA TYR A 137 7.37 0.97 -16.88
C TYR A 137 8.58 0.96 -15.95
N PHE A 138 9.47 -0.03 -16.02
CA PHE A 138 10.61 -0.13 -15.10
C PHE A 138 11.89 0.43 -15.74
N PRO A 139 12.80 0.97 -14.93
CA PRO A 139 14.18 1.24 -15.32
C PRO A 139 14.82 0.07 -16.06
N ALA A 140 15.66 0.37 -17.05
CA ALA A 140 16.32 -0.64 -17.89
C ALA A 140 17.09 -1.69 -17.07
N ALA A 141 17.82 -1.26 -16.03
CA ALA A 141 18.58 -2.19 -15.17
C ALA A 141 17.67 -3.19 -14.43
N GLU A 142 16.49 -2.77 -13.99
CA GLU A 142 15.52 -3.64 -13.31
C GLU A 142 14.86 -4.60 -14.30
N HIS A 143 14.53 -4.10 -15.49
CA HIS A 143 14.02 -4.92 -16.59
C HIS A 143 15.03 -6.00 -17.00
N GLU A 144 16.30 -5.65 -17.16
CA GLU A 144 17.38 -6.60 -17.47
C GLU A 144 17.55 -7.65 -16.36
N ALA A 145 17.54 -7.24 -15.10
CA ALA A 145 17.62 -8.15 -13.97
C ALA A 145 16.42 -9.11 -13.92
N LEU A 146 15.20 -8.67 -14.25
CA LEU A 146 14.03 -9.53 -14.38
C LEU A 146 14.16 -10.49 -15.56
N ARG A 147 14.64 -10.00 -16.71
CA ARG A 147 14.81 -10.79 -17.94
C ARG A 147 15.82 -11.93 -17.74
N ALA A 148 16.82 -11.74 -16.89
CA ALA A 148 17.79 -12.78 -16.54
C ALA A 148 17.20 -13.95 -15.72
N LEU A 149 16.08 -13.75 -15.03
CA LEU A 149 15.38 -14.79 -14.29
C LEU A 149 14.47 -15.61 -15.21
N GLN A 150 14.03 -16.80 -14.80
CA GLN A 150 13.12 -17.63 -15.60
C GLN A 150 11.95 -18.17 -14.76
N GLY A 151 10.87 -18.55 -15.44
CA GLY A 151 9.70 -19.21 -14.86
C GLY A 151 9.13 -18.50 -13.63
N GLN A 152 8.78 -19.28 -12.62
CA GLN A 152 8.21 -18.76 -11.36
C GLN A 152 9.16 -17.78 -10.64
N THR A 153 10.48 -17.93 -10.77
CA THR A 153 11.43 -17.00 -10.14
C THR A 153 11.33 -15.60 -10.75
N ARG A 154 11.17 -15.50 -12.07
CA ARG A 154 10.92 -14.21 -12.75
C ARG A 154 9.59 -13.62 -12.30
N GLN A 155 8.54 -14.44 -12.28
CA GLN A 155 7.19 -13.99 -11.88
C GLN A 155 7.17 -13.45 -10.46
N ARG A 156 7.75 -14.20 -9.52
CA ARG A 156 7.90 -13.75 -8.13
C ARG A 156 8.67 -12.45 -8.06
N ALA A 157 9.87 -12.38 -8.65
CA ALA A 157 10.68 -11.17 -8.63
C ALA A 157 9.98 -9.96 -9.24
N PHE A 158 9.15 -10.14 -10.28
CA PHE A 158 8.34 -9.06 -10.84
C PHE A 158 7.34 -8.53 -9.82
N TYR A 159 6.53 -9.40 -9.22
CA TYR A 159 5.51 -8.99 -8.24
C TYR A 159 6.15 -8.43 -6.95
N GLU A 160 7.29 -8.97 -6.53
CA GLU A 160 8.13 -8.45 -5.44
C GLU A 160 8.53 -6.98 -5.72
N LEU A 161 8.95 -6.65 -6.94
CA LEU A 161 9.34 -5.30 -7.34
C LEU A 161 8.13 -4.38 -7.52
N PHE A 162 7.11 -4.88 -8.19
CA PHE A 162 5.90 -4.14 -8.53
C PHE A 162 5.18 -3.66 -7.26
N THR A 163 4.95 -4.57 -6.31
CA THR A 163 4.29 -4.24 -5.03
C THR A 163 5.08 -3.20 -4.23
N ARG A 164 6.41 -3.28 -4.23
CA ARG A 164 7.27 -2.27 -3.59
C ARG A 164 7.13 -0.89 -4.21
N LYS A 165 7.09 -0.80 -5.54
CA LYS A 165 6.87 0.47 -6.24
C LYS A 165 5.45 0.99 -6.01
N GLU A 166 4.44 0.14 -6.04
CA GLU A 166 3.06 0.51 -5.68
C GLU A 166 2.97 1.07 -4.25
N ALA A 167 3.59 0.41 -3.28
CA ALA A 167 3.61 0.86 -1.90
C ALA A 167 4.29 2.24 -1.76
N LEU A 168 5.40 2.49 -2.46
CA LEU A 168 6.02 3.81 -2.49
C LEU A 168 5.13 4.86 -3.18
N ALA A 169 4.43 4.51 -4.27
CA ALA A 169 3.51 5.43 -4.94
C ALA A 169 2.35 5.83 -4.02
N LYS A 170 1.79 4.86 -3.28
CA LYS A 170 0.74 5.08 -2.28
C LYS A 170 1.23 5.90 -1.09
N LEU A 171 2.48 5.70 -0.66
CA LEU A 171 3.12 6.48 0.40
C LEU A 171 3.14 7.98 0.06
N ASP A 172 3.55 8.31 -1.17
CA ASP A 172 3.69 9.70 -1.62
C ASP A 172 2.40 10.29 -2.24
N ASP A 173 1.29 9.52 -2.22
CA ASP A 173 0.01 9.83 -2.88
C ASP A 173 0.17 10.21 -4.37
N ARG A 174 1.11 9.55 -5.06
CA ARG A 174 1.43 9.79 -6.48
C ARG A 174 0.79 8.75 -7.39
N PRO A 175 0.43 9.10 -8.63
CA PRO A 175 0.03 8.11 -9.62
C PRO A 175 1.11 7.06 -9.82
N LEU A 176 0.74 5.78 -9.85
CA LEU A 176 1.68 4.68 -10.00
C LEU A 176 2.64 4.90 -11.18
N GLY A 177 2.11 5.29 -12.35
CA GLY A 177 2.87 5.44 -13.58
C GLY A 177 4.06 6.40 -13.50
N SER A 178 4.01 7.44 -12.66
CA SER A 178 5.15 8.35 -12.49
C SER A 178 6.24 7.72 -11.62
N LEU A 179 5.87 6.98 -10.58
CA LEU A 179 6.83 6.42 -9.63
C LEU A 179 7.52 5.13 -10.14
N LEU A 180 6.88 4.38 -11.05
CA LEU A 180 7.42 3.13 -11.58
C LEU A 180 8.81 3.30 -12.22
N GLY A 181 9.05 4.44 -12.88
CA GLY A 181 10.33 4.77 -13.54
C GLY A 181 11.35 5.50 -12.66
N GLU A 182 10.90 6.21 -11.62
CA GLU A 182 11.76 7.05 -10.77
C GLU A 182 12.38 6.25 -9.61
N ALA A 183 11.57 5.42 -8.95
CA ALA A 183 12.04 4.64 -7.80
C ALA A 183 12.93 3.51 -8.30
N SER A 184 14.23 3.59 -8.03
CA SER A 184 15.20 2.59 -8.50
C SER A 184 15.47 1.52 -7.45
N PHE A 185 15.67 0.29 -7.91
CA PHE A 185 15.96 -0.86 -7.06
C PHE A 185 17.14 -1.66 -7.59
N ASP A 186 17.95 -2.16 -6.66
CA ASP A 186 19.00 -3.14 -6.91
C ASP A 186 18.52 -4.53 -6.52
N ARG A 187 18.83 -5.53 -7.35
CA ARG A 187 18.59 -6.92 -6.98
C ARG A 187 19.83 -7.51 -6.33
N LEU A 188 19.80 -7.64 -5.01
CA LEU A 188 20.91 -8.15 -4.19
C LEU A 188 20.46 -9.42 -3.47
N ASP A 189 21.29 -10.46 -3.53
CA ASP A 189 21.06 -11.77 -2.90
C ASP A 189 19.65 -12.34 -3.18
N GLY A 190 19.18 -12.19 -4.42
CA GLY A 190 17.86 -12.68 -4.84
C GLY A 190 16.66 -11.88 -4.34
N SER A 191 16.85 -10.65 -3.86
CA SER A 191 15.76 -9.77 -3.41
C SER A 191 15.96 -8.33 -3.84
N TRP A 192 14.87 -7.56 -3.94
CA TRP A 192 14.97 -6.14 -4.31
C TRP A 192 15.31 -5.28 -3.09
N ARG A 193 16.26 -4.37 -3.29
CA ARG A 193 16.69 -3.35 -2.34
C ARG A 193 16.42 -1.99 -2.95
N TYR A 194 15.67 -1.16 -2.24
CA TYR A 194 15.38 0.19 -2.69
C TYR A 194 16.67 1.00 -2.73
N ARG A 195 17.05 1.48 -3.91
CA ARG A 195 18.19 2.37 -4.09
C ARG A 195 17.72 3.78 -3.80
N ARG A 196 18.03 4.26 -2.59
CA ARG A 196 17.81 5.66 -2.24
C ARG A 196 18.75 6.49 -3.11
N VAL A 197 18.23 7.18 -4.12
CA VAL A 197 18.98 8.23 -4.80
C VAL A 197 19.11 9.34 -3.77
N LEU A 198 20.30 9.48 -3.16
CA LEU A 198 20.67 10.73 -2.51
C LEU A 198 20.63 11.77 -3.63
N ALA A 199 19.83 12.82 -3.50
CA ALA A 199 19.85 13.91 -4.46
C ALA A 199 21.29 14.46 -4.55
N SER A 200 22.04 14.04 -5.54
CA SER A 200 23.22 14.75 -6.01
C SER A 200 22.72 15.82 -6.97
N GLU A 201 22.79 17.07 -6.51
CA GLU A 201 22.76 18.32 -7.29
C GLU A 201 22.11 18.24 -8.69
N SER A 202 20.79 18.46 -8.78
CA SER A 202 20.24 19.02 -10.01
C SER A 202 19.93 20.49 -9.79
N ALA A 203 20.68 21.33 -10.50
CA ALA A 203 20.33 22.72 -10.73
C ALA A 203 18.87 22.81 -11.22
N ALA A 204 18.11 23.69 -10.57
CA ALA A 204 16.79 24.20 -10.97
C ALA A 204 15.65 23.19 -11.13
N GLY A 205 14.76 23.14 -10.13
CA GLY A 205 13.37 22.71 -10.28
C GLY A 205 12.89 21.71 -9.24
N GLU A 206 12.49 22.20 -8.07
CA GLU A 206 11.61 21.59 -7.06
C GLU A 206 11.31 20.08 -7.18
N LEU A 207 12.22 19.26 -6.64
CA LEU A 207 11.85 17.94 -6.11
C LEU A 207 11.59 18.11 -4.61
N ALA A 208 10.38 17.77 -4.18
CA ALA A 208 9.90 17.90 -2.81
C ALA A 208 10.92 17.34 -1.79
N GLY A 209 11.22 18.17 -0.79
CA GLY A 209 12.35 18.05 0.12
C GLY A 209 12.56 16.67 0.75
N HIS A 210 13.83 16.29 0.83
CA HIS A 210 14.26 15.18 1.66
C HIS A 210 14.25 15.61 3.12
N ASP A 211 13.28 15.11 3.89
CA ASP A 211 13.33 15.19 5.35
C ASP A 211 14.28 14.09 5.88
N ALA A 212 15.51 14.48 6.17
CA ALA A 212 16.51 13.59 6.78
C ALA A 212 16.09 13.10 8.18
N GLU A 213 15.16 13.80 8.85
CA GLU A 213 14.66 13.43 10.17
C GLU A 213 13.61 12.30 10.11
N ARG A 214 13.05 12.01 8.92
CA ARG A 214 11.95 11.04 8.74
C ARG A 214 12.28 10.01 7.66
N PRO A 215 13.04 8.95 7.97
CA PRO A 215 13.40 7.94 7.00
C PRO A 215 12.18 7.23 6.41
N ILE A 216 12.31 6.81 5.15
CA ILE A 216 11.40 5.85 4.54
C ILE A 216 11.97 4.46 4.79
N ALA A 217 11.17 3.58 5.37
CA ALA A 217 11.47 2.16 5.45
C ALA A 217 10.49 1.40 4.56
N LEU A 218 10.97 0.34 3.92
CA LEU A 218 10.21 -0.47 2.96
C LEU A 218 10.46 -1.95 3.24
N ARG A 219 9.39 -2.71 3.43
CA ARG A 219 9.46 -4.16 3.70
C ARG A 219 8.51 -4.90 2.77
N GLY A 220 9.00 -6.00 2.19
CA GLY A 220 8.18 -6.95 1.47
C GLY A 220 8.03 -8.25 2.27
N LEU A 221 6.91 -8.95 2.10
CA LEU A 221 6.74 -10.32 2.56
C LEU A 221 5.78 -11.08 1.65
N ARG A 222 5.86 -12.41 1.69
CA ARG A 222 4.94 -13.29 0.98
C ARG A 222 3.98 -13.94 1.96
N ILE A 223 2.70 -13.95 1.63
CA ILE A 223 1.63 -14.54 2.45
C ILE A 223 0.81 -15.53 1.61
N ASP A 224 0.18 -16.49 2.30
CA ASP A 224 -0.71 -17.50 1.71
C ASP A 224 -0.11 -18.20 0.46
N GLY A 225 1.22 -18.33 0.43
CA GLY A 225 1.97 -19.02 -0.62
C GLY A 225 1.98 -18.36 -2.01
N CYS A 226 1.12 -17.38 -2.28
CA CYS A 226 0.93 -16.77 -3.61
C CYS A 226 0.86 -15.24 -3.62
N TYR A 227 0.62 -14.58 -2.49
CA TYR A 227 0.51 -13.12 -2.46
C TYR A 227 1.83 -12.47 -2.08
N GLU A 228 2.30 -11.55 -2.92
CA GLU A 228 3.38 -10.63 -2.58
C GLU A 228 2.77 -9.38 -1.95
N ILE A 229 3.31 -8.93 -0.81
CA ILE A 229 2.89 -7.67 -0.20
C ILE A 229 4.09 -6.77 0.07
N ALA A 230 3.87 -5.48 0.03
CA ALA A 230 4.86 -4.47 0.37
C ALA A 230 4.26 -3.40 1.29
N VAL A 231 5.08 -2.90 2.20
CA VAL A 231 4.72 -1.82 3.13
C VAL A 231 5.84 -0.79 3.12
N ALA A 232 5.50 0.43 2.74
CA ALA A 232 6.34 1.61 2.80
C ALA A 232 5.84 2.51 3.94
N LEU A 233 6.74 2.96 4.82
CA LEU A 233 6.42 3.81 5.96
C LEU A 233 7.41 4.96 6.03
N ARG A 234 6.91 6.19 6.18
CA ARG A 234 7.70 7.38 6.48
C ARG A 234 7.40 7.84 7.91
N ALA A 235 8.39 7.71 8.80
CA ALA A 235 8.31 8.07 10.21
C ALA A 235 9.73 8.18 10.79
N GLU A 236 9.89 8.88 11.93
CA GLU A 236 11.18 9.01 12.65
C GLU A 236 11.79 7.62 12.98
N ALA A 237 10.97 6.66 13.40
CA ALA A 237 11.36 5.28 13.73
C ALA A 237 10.75 4.26 12.75
N ALA A 238 10.79 4.54 11.45
CA ALA A 238 10.11 3.72 10.44
C ALA A 238 10.66 2.28 10.37
N ALA A 239 11.97 2.10 10.58
CA ALA A 239 12.61 0.78 10.52
C ALA A 239 12.19 -0.10 11.72
N GLU A 240 12.17 0.45 12.93
CA GLU A 240 11.72 -0.25 14.14
C GLU A 240 10.23 -0.62 14.06
N ALA A 241 9.41 0.30 13.55
CA ALA A 241 7.98 0.05 13.35
C ALA A 241 7.74 -1.08 12.34
N LEU A 242 8.49 -1.11 11.22
CA LEU A 242 8.44 -2.23 10.26
C LEU A 242 9.07 -3.52 10.79
N ALA A 243 9.89 -3.48 11.84
CA ALA A 243 10.42 -4.68 12.50
C ALA A 243 9.40 -5.29 13.49
N SER A 244 8.52 -4.47 14.07
CA SER A 244 7.62 -4.83 15.19
C SER A 244 6.12 -4.69 14.89
N TRP A 245 5.74 -4.69 13.62
CA TRP A 245 4.36 -4.60 13.16
C TRP A 245 3.50 -5.82 13.51
N ARG A 246 2.18 -5.62 13.54
CA ARG A 246 1.19 -6.68 13.79
C ARG A 246 0.42 -6.99 12.52
N LEU A 247 0.35 -8.28 12.14
CA LEU A 247 -0.61 -8.78 11.16
C LEU A 247 -1.85 -9.31 11.89
N VAL A 248 -3.04 -8.83 11.52
CA VAL A 248 -4.33 -9.28 12.05
C VAL A 248 -5.14 -9.87 10.90
N ARG A 249 -5.62 -11.12 11.03
CA ARG A 249 -6.63 -11.64 10.10
C ARG A 249 -7.99 -11.13 10.54
N PHE A 250 -8.69 -10.47 9.63
CA PHE A 250 -10.03 -9.94 9.86
C PHE A 250 -11.05 -10.96 9.37
N GLU A 251 -11.99 -11.32 10.24
CA GLU A 251 -12.86 -12.50 10.07
C GLU A 251 -14.33 -12.14 9.84
N GLY A 252 -14.68 -10.85 9.85
CA GLY A 252 -16.05 -10.36 9.82
C GLY A 252 -16.44 -9.65 11.11
#